data_AF-A0A1E3RKW4-F1
#
_entry.id   AF-A0A1E3RKW4-F1
#
_cell.length_a   1.000
_cell.length_b   1.000
_cell.length_c   1.000
_cell.angle_alpha   90.00
_cell.angle_beta   90.00
_cell.angle_gamma   90.00
#
_symmetry.space_group_name_H-M   'P 1'
#
loop_
_entity.id
_entity.type
_entity.pdbx_description
1 polymer ?
#
loop_
_entity_poly.entity_id
_entity_poly.type
_entity_poly.pdbx_seq_one_letter_code
_entity_poly.pdbx_strand_id
1 'polypeptide(L)'
;MTAPGAGSVTLRLVVRIAIVAAVVLALAVVEVSSRSGVAWRLITFTYQANLLAAGYYLWTLLSPRADARVGLRGAVVLYVLLAGAIWNLLLTEYSMGYTVANILLHVVVPVLALSDWLLVGRGGGRVQWWQPLAWLVYPAAYAVVALVVLNRLGRRAPYYFLDPDLVGVGTVAVNIGVLGAAVLGVGYLLLAVNRLATPARIDAV
;
A
#
# COMPACT_ATOMS: atom_id res chain seq x y z
N MET A 1 23.60 22.78 0.01
CA MET A 1 22.60 21.92 -0.69
C MET A 1 23.26 21.43 -1.98
N THR A 2 23.79 20.22 -2.01
CA THR A 2 24.31 19.62 -3.25
C THR A 2 23.13 19.24 -4.13
N ALA A 3 23.16 19.62 -5.41
CA ALA A 3 22.16 19.18 -6.36
C ALA A 3 22.12 17.64 -6.37
N PRO A 4 20.93 17.00 -6.42
CA PRO A 4 20.86 15.55 -6.52
C PRO A 4 21.68 15.08 -7.73
N GLY A 5 22.65 14.19 -7.50
CA GLY A 5 23.47 13.64 -8.58
C GLY A 5 22.58 12.94 -9.60
N ALA A 6 22.96 13.00 -10.89
CA ALA A 6 22.16 12.45 -12.01
C ALA A 6 21.68 11.00 -11.76
N GLY A 7 22.50 10.17 -11.10
CA GLY A 7 22.13 8.79 -10.74
C GLY A 7 20.93 8.67 -9.80
N SER A 8 20.73 9.63 -8.88
CA SER A 8 19.58 9.63 -7.95
C SER A 8 18.25 9.98 -8.64
N VAL A 9 18.31 10.81 -9.69
CA VAL A 9 17.16 11.17 -10.51
C VAL A 9 16.78 9.99 -11.41
N THR A 10 17.76 9.35 -12.05
CA THR A 10 17.51 8.16 -12.88
C THR A 10 16.91 7.02 -12.07
N LEU A 11 17.46 6.71 -10.89
CA LEU A 11 16.93 5.67 -10.01
C LEU A 11 15.46 5.95 -9.63
N ARG A 12 15.15 7.20 -9.27
CA ARG A 12 13.78 7.64 -8.96
C ARG A 12 12.83 7.37 -10.12
N LEU A 13 13.21 7.78 -11.33
CA LEU A 13 12.36 7.60 -12.51
C LEU A 13 12.13 6.13 -12.80
N VAL A 14 13.19 5.32 -12.79
CA VAL A 14 13.13 3.88 -13.06
C VAL A 14 12.19 3.17 -12.10
N VAL A 15 12.35 3.39 -10.78
CA VAL A 15 11.52 2.70 -9.78
C VAL A 15 10.04 3.09 -9.93
N ARG A 16 9.75 4.38 -10.15
CA ARG A 16 8.36 4.86 -10.25
C ARG A 16 7.67 4.40 -11.53
N ILE A 17 8.38 4.40 -12.65
CA ILE A 17 7.88 3.83 -13.91
C ILE A 17 7.63 2.33 -13.73
N ALA A 18 8.55 1.61 -13.08
CA ALA A 18 8.39 0.18 -12.82
C ALA A 18 7.16 -0.13 -11.95
N ILE A 19 6.87 0.68 -10.92
CA ILE A 19 5.64 0.53 -10.11
C ILE A 19 4.39 0.71 -10.98
N VAL A 20 4.31 1.80 -11.75
CA VAL A 20 3.16 2.07 -12.61
C VAL A 20 2.99 0.95 -13.65
N ALA A 21 4.07 0.54 -14.30
CA ALA A 21 4.05 -0.53 -15.29
C ALA A 21 3.64 -1.88 -14.68
N ALA A 22 4.12 -2.22 -13.48
CA ALA A 22 3.74 -3.45 -12.79
C ALA A 22 2.24 -3.50 -12.48
N VAL A 23 1.65 -2.38 -12.03
CA VAL A 23 0.21 -2.29 -11.78
C VAL A 23 -0.57 -2.40 -13.09
N VAL A 24 -0.21 -1.65 -14.13
CA VAL A 24 -0.88 -1.70 -15.44
C VAL A 24 -0.82 -3.10 -16.05
N LEU A 25 0.35 -3.74 -16.01
CA LEU A 25 0.52 -5.11 -16.50
C LEU A 25 -0.33 -6.10 -15.71
N ALA A 26 -0.38 -5.99 -14.38
CA ALA A 26 -1.22 -6.85 -13.55
C ALA A 26 -2.70 -6.70 -13.90
N LEU A 27 -3.18 -5.47 -14.13
CA LEU A 27 -4.57 -5.21 -14.54
C LEU A 27 -4.87 -5.79 -15.93
N ALA A 28 -3.97 -5.61 -16.90
CA ALA A 28 -4.12 -6.19 -18.24
C ALA A 28 -4.16 -7.72 -18.20
N VAL A 29 -3.25 -8.34 -17.44
CA VAL A 29 -3.23 -9.79 -17.24
C VAL A 29 -4.54 -10.27 -16.64
N VAL A 30 -5.05 -9.60 -15.61
CA VAL A 30 -6.33 -9.94 -14.97
C VAL A 30 -7.48 -9.81 -15.95
N GLU A 31 -7.55 -8.75 -16.73
CA GLU A 31 -8.66 -8.51 -17.66
C GLU A 31 -8.75 -9.62 -18.71
N VAL A 32 -7.60 -10.10 -19.20
CA VAL A 32 -7.54 -11.14 -20.23
C VAL A 32 -7.66 -12.56 -19.66
N SER A 33 -7.25 -12.78 -18.40
CA SER A 33 -7.21 -14.13 -17.79
C SER A 33 -8.36 -14.44 -16.83
N SER A 34 -9.08 -13.44 -16.31
CA SER A 34 -10.11 -13.60 -15.28
C SER A 34 -11.51 -13.59 -15.88
N ARG A 35 -12.32 -14.62 -15.62
CA ARG A 35 -13.73 -14.66 -16.09
C ARG A 35 -14.58 -13.46 -15.65
N SER A 36 -14.28 -12.91 -14.48
CA SER A 36 -14.97 -11.75 -13.90
C SER A 36 -14.31 -10.41 -14.21
N GLY A 37 -13.20 -10.40 -14.97
CA GLY A 37 -12.42 -9.21 -15.31
C GLY A 37 -11.84 -8.46 -14.11
N VAL A 38 -11.36 -7.25 -14.35
CA VAL A 38 -10.81 -6.34 -13.33
C VAL A 38 -11.89 -5.77 -12.42
N ALA A 39 -13.08 -5.49 -12.96
CA ALA A 39 -14.15 -4.78 -12.25
C ALA A 39 -14.51 -5.41 -10.89
N TRP A 40 -14.60 -6.74 -10.83
CA TRP A 40 -14.85 -7.44 -9.57
C TRP A 40 -13.68 -7.33 -8.59
N ARG A 41 -12.43 -7.36 -9.09
CA ARG A 41 -11.23 -7.32 -8.25
C ARG A 41 -11.02 -5.96 -7.60
N LEU A 42 -11.57 -4.89 -8.16
CA LEU A 42 -11.52 -3.53 -7.59
C LEU A 42 -12.18 -3.43 -6.21
N ILE A 43 -13.03 -4.40 -5.84
CA ILE A 43 -13.63 -4.45 -4.51
C ILE A 43 -12.61 -4.87 -3.44
N THR A 44 -11.52 -5.53 -3.83
CA THR A 44 -10.47 -6.00 -2.90
C THR A 44 -9.50 -4.88 -2.53
N PHE A 45 -9.05 -4.88 -1.27
CA PHE A 45 -8.11 -3.86 -0.75
C PHE A 45 -6.84 -3.78 -1.59
N THR A 46 -6.28 -4.93 -2.00
CA THR A 46 -5.03 -4.98 -2.79
C THR A 46 -5.14 -4.15 -4.07
N TYR A 47 -6.22 -4.30 -4.84
CA TYR A 47 -6.35 -3.59 -6.11
C TYR A 47 -6.53 -2.10 -5.88
N GLN A 48 -7.32 -1.71 -4.87
CA GLN A 48 -7.49 -0.30 -4.52
C GLN A 48 -6.15 0.33 -4.06
N ALA A 49 -5.41 -0.34 -3.18
CA ALA A 49 -4.11 0.11 -2.69
C ALA A 49 -3.08 0.26 -3.82
N ASN A 50 -3.01 -0.71 -4.74
CA ASN A 50 -2.09 -0.66 -5.87
C ASN A 50 -2.48 0.41 -6.90
N LEU A 51 -3.78 0.66 -7.12
CA LEU A 51 -4.24 1.77 -7.95
C LEU A 51 -3.92 3.14 -7.35
N LEU A 52 -4.11 3.30 -6.03
CA LEU A 52 -3.68 4.50 -5.30
C LEU A 52 -2.16 4.70 -5.45
N ALA A 53 -1.38 3.61 -5.40
CA ALA A 53 0.06 3.66 -5.62
C ALA A 53 0.42 4.09 -7.04
N ALA A 54 -0.13 3.43 -8.06
CA ALA A 54 0.10 3.78 -9.45
C ALA A 54 -0.29 5.24 -9.74
N GLY A 55 -1.45 5.68 -9.24
CA GLY A 55 -1.90 7.07 -9.39
C GLY A 55 -0.97 8.08 -8.72
N TYR A 56 -0.54 7.81 -7.48
CA TYR A 56 0.42 8.67 -6.78
C TYR A 56 1.76 8.72 -7.53
N TYR A 57 2.32 7.58 -7.91
CA TYR A 57 3.62 7.55 -8.59
C TYR A 57 3.56 8.19 -9.98
N LEU A 58 2.50 7.96 -10.75
CA LEU A 58 2.25 8.67 -12.00
C LEU A 58 2.15 10.18 -11.79
N TRP A 59 1.42 10.63 -10.76
CA TRP A 59 1.33 12.06 -10.44
C TRP A 59 2.71 12.65 -10.15
N THR A 60 3.59 11.93 -9.44
CA THR A 60 4.96 12.42 -9.20
C THR A 60 5.86 12.42 -10.43
N LEU A 61 5.59 11.56 -11.43
CA LEU A 61 6.29 11.57 -12.72
C LEU A 61 5.86 12.77 -13.57
N LEU A 62 4.58 13.16 -13.50
CA LEU A 62 4.02 14.28 -14.25
C LEU A 62 4.24 15.63 -13.55
N SER A 63 4.32 15.64 -12.22
CA SER A 63 4.45 16.84 -11.41
C SER A 63 5.42 16.60 -10.24
N PRO A 64 6.66 17.12 -10.31
CA PRO A 64 7.64 16.98 -9.24
C PRO A 64 7.16 17.53 -7.88
N ARG A 65 6.21 18.48 -7.89
CA ARG A 65 5.60 19.05 -6.67
C ARG A 65 4.82 18.03 -5.86
N ALA A 66 4.29 16.98 -6.50
CA ALA A 66 3.61 15.90 -5.79
C ALA A 66 4.55 15.17 -4.83
N ASP A 67 5.86 15.14 -5.13
CA ASP A 67 6.86 14.47 -4.29
C ASP A 67 7.05 15.15 -2.91
N ALA A 68 6.68 16.42 -2.78
CA ALA A 68 6.67 17.13 -1.49
C ALA A 68 5.57 16.61 -0.54
N ARG A 69 4.58 15.84 -1.04
CA ARG A 69 3.48 15.28 -0.25
C ARG A 69 3.89 13.97 0.44
N VAL A 70 4.97 14.01 1.23
CA VAL A 70 5.55 12.82 1.89
C VAL A 70 4.55 12.02 2.73
N GLY A 71 3.55 12.69 3.32
CA GLY A 71 2.49 12.02 4.06
C GLY A 71 1.59 11.14 3.19
N LEU A 72 1.27 11.56 1.97
CA LEU A 72 0.50 10.74 1.02
C LEU A 72 1.31 9.55 0.53
N ARG A 73 2.60 9.79 0.25
CA ARG A 73 3.53 8.72 -0.11
C ARG A 73 3.64 7.66 0.97
N GLY A 74 3.77 8.06 2.24
CA GLY A 74 3.82 7.14 3.37
C GLY A 74 2.56 6.29 3.48
N ALA A 75 1.39 6.89 3.28
CA ALA A 75 0.11 6.18 3.24
C ALA A 75 0.09 5.11 2.13
N VAL A 76 0.47 5.50 0.91
CA VAL A 76 0.52 4.62 -0.25
C VAL A 76 1.47 3.44 -0.01
N VAL A 77 2.68 3.70 0.48
CA VAL A 77 3.68 2.66 0.81
C VAL A 77 3.12 1.72 1.87
N LEU A 78 2.50 2.24 2.93
CA LEU A 78 1.86 1.43 3.96
C LEU A 78 0.77 0.53 3.38
N TYR A 79 -0.11 1.05 2.52
CA TYR A 79 -1.23 0.27 1.99
C TYR A 79 -0.76 -0.89 1.11
N VAL A 80 0.24 -0.67 0.25
CA VAL A 80 0.78 -1.77 -0.58
C VAL A 80 1.56 -2.78 0.26
N LEU A 81 2.29 -2.35 1.29
CA LEU A 81 2.96 -3.25 2.23
C LEU A 81 1.95 -4.11 3.00
N LEU A 82 0.87 -3.49 3.49
CA LEU A 82 -0.22 -4.18 4.17
C LEU A 82 -0.89 -5.21 3.25
N ALA A 83 -1.22 -4.81 2.01
CA ALA A 83 -1.83 -5.71 1.03
C ALA A 83 -0.91 -6.91 0.72
N GLY A 84 0.37 -6.65 0.48
CA GLY A 84 1.36 -7.70 0.22
C GLY A 84 1.54 -8.64 1.42
N ALA A 85 1.69 -8.10 2.63
CA ALA A 85 1.88 -8.89 3.84
C ALA A 85 0.65 -9.75 4.17
N ILE A 86 -0.56 -9.17 4.15
CA ILE A 86 -1.80 -9.92 4.40
C ILE A 86 -1.95 -11.03 3.36
N TRP A 87 -1.67 -10.75 2.08
CA TRP A 87 -1.79 -11.78 1.07
C TRP A 87 -0.81 -12.93 1.27
N ASN A 88 0.48 -12.62 1.43
CA ASN A 88 1.52 -13.65 1.60
C ASN A 88 1.29 -14.51 2.84
N LEU A 89 0.87 -13.89 3.95
CA LEU A 89 0.72 -14.57 5.24
C LEU A 89 -0.61 -15.28 5.42
N LEU A 90 -1.70 -14.75 4.84
CA LEU A 90 -3.06 -15.20 5.14
C LEU A 90 -3.84 -15.67 3.90
N LEU A 91 -3.58 -15.13 2.70
CA LEU A 91 -4.47 -15.33 1.54
C LEU A 91 -3.85 -16.10 0.39
N THR A 92 -2.58 -16.48 0.45
CA THR A 92 -1.92 -17.23 -0.64
C THR A 92 -2.73 -18.47 -1.02
N GLU A 93 -3.12 -19.28 -0.04
CA GLU A 93 -3.89 -20.52 -0.22
C GLU A 93 -5.38 -20.30 -0.55
N TYR A 94 -5.91 -19.11 -0.23
CA TYR A 94 -7.31 -18.73 -0.46
C TYR A 94 -7.49 -17.87 -1.73
N SER A 95 -6.40 -17.66 -2.47
CA SER A 95 -6.38 -16.91 -3.73
C SER A 95 -6.10 -17.84 -4.90
N MET A 96 -6.08 -17.31 -6.12
CA MET A 96 -5.65 -18.05 -7.33
C MET A 96 -4.16 -18.48 -7.31
N GLY A 97 -3.49 -18.44 -6.16
CA GLY A 97 -2.06 -18.74 -6.00
C GLY A 97 -1.14 -17.71 -6.65
N TYR A 98 0.08 -18.14 -6.97
CA TYR A 98 1.15 -17.29 -7.53
C TYR A 98 0.98 -17.00 -9.03
N THR A 99 -0.13 -16.38 -9.40
CA THR A 99 -0.30 -15.82 -10.76
C THR A 99 0.61 -14.62 -10.98
N VAL A 100 0.89 -14.29 -12.24
CA VAL A 100 1.68 -13.09 -12.61
C VAL A 100 1.11 -11.83 -11.96
N ALA A 101 -0.21 -11.64 -12.02
CA ALA A 101 -0.86 -10.49 -11.40
C ALA A 101 -0.72 -10.47 -9.86
N ASN A 102 -0.81 -11.63 -9.21
CA ASN A 102 -0.63 -11.70 -7.76
C ASN A 102 0.82 -11.40 -7.35
N ILE A 103 1.81 -11.93 -8.06
CA ILE A 103 3.22 -11.61 -7.82
C ILE A 103 3.48 -10.11 -8.00
N LEU A 104 2.95 -9.51 -9.08
CA LEU A 104 3.13 -8.09 -9.35
C LEU A 104 2.54 -7.23 -8.22
N LEU A 105 1.30 -7.49 -7.81
CA LEU A 105 0.58 -6.64 -6.85
C LEU A 105 0.91 -6.90 -5.38
N HIS A 106 1.35 -8.10 -5.02
CA HIS A 106 1.60 -8.49 -3.62
C HIS A 106 3.08 -8.63 -3.27
N VAL A 107 3.98 -8.64 -4.26
CA VAL A 107 5.43 -8.75 -4.04
C VAL A 107 6.17 -7.61 -4.73
N VAL A 108 6.05 -7.49 -6.05
CA VAL A 108 6.87 -6.52 -6.82
C VAL A 108 6.56 -5.08 -6.44
N VAL A 109 5.29 -4.66 -6.49
CA VAL A 109 4.90 -3.29 -6.16
C VAL A 109 5.25 -2.93 -4.69
N PRO A 110 4.94 -3.76 -3.68
CA PRO A 110 5.35 -3.50 -2.30
C PRO A 110 6.87 -3.32 -2.12
N VAL A 111 7.68 -4.18 -2.75
CA VAL A 111 9.15 -4.11 -2.69
C VAL A 111 9.66 -2.83 -3.36
N LEU A 112 9.14 -2.49 -4.55
CA LEU A 112 9.51 -1.26 -5.25
C LEU A 112 9.10 -0.01 -4.49
N ALA A 113 7.89 0.03 -3.91
CA ALA A 113 7.40 1.16 -3.13
C ALA A 113 8.23 1.38 -1.85
N LEU A 114 8.57 0.30 -1.15
CA LEU A 114 9.47 0.37 0.00
C LEU A 114 10.88 0.81 -0.42
N SER A 115 11.40 0.29 -1.54
CA SER A 115 12.71 0.68 -2.08
C SER A 115 12.73 2.17 -2.43
N ASP A 116 11.69 2.69 -3.09
CA ASP A 116 11.52 4.12 -3.34
C ASP A 116 11.52 4.89 -2.01
N TRP A 117 10.73 4.48 -1.01
CA TRP A 117 10.69 5.11 0.33
C TRP A 117 12.08 5.24 0.96
N LEU A 118 12.87 4.16 0.97
CA LEU A 118 14.17 4.08 1.62
C LEU A 118 15.29 4.81 0.85
N LEU A 119 15.32 4.66 -0.47
CA LEU A 119 16.43 5.08 -1.31
C LEU A 119 16.22 6.49 -1.89
N VAL A 120 14.98 6.85 -2.19
CA VAL A 120 14.64 8.07 -2.94
C VAL A 120 13.98 9.14 -2.06
N GLY A 121 13.38 8.76 -0.93
CA GLY A 121 12.60 9.63 -0.04
C GLY A 121 13.35 10.61 0.84
N ARG A 122 14.67 10.77 0.67
CA ARG A 122 15.55 11.47 1.61
C ARG A 122 15.54 13.00 1.52
N GLY A 123 14.67 13.63 0.71
CA GLY A 123 14.83 15.04 0.34
C GLY A 123 13.61 15.97 0.38
N GLY A 124 12.39 15.49 0.69
CA GLY A 124 11.18 16.26 0.36
C GLY A 124 10.32 16.79 1.52
N GLY A 125 10.43 16.23 2.72
CA GLY A 125 9.55 16.61 3.83
C GLY A 125 9.55 15.60 4.98
N ARG A 126 9.03 16.03 6.13
CA ARG A 126 8.94 15.21 7.35
C ARG A 126 7.53 14.67 7.52
N VAL A 127 7.42 13.36 7.75
CA VAL A 127 6.19 12.71 8.18
C VAL A 127 5.84 13.19 9.58
N GLN A 128 4.62 13.70 9.75
CA GLN A 128 4.11 14.20 11.03
C GLN A 128 3.68 13.03 11.92
N TRP A 129 3.79 13.18 13.25
CA TRP A 129 3.49 12.10 14.21
C TRP A 129 2.04 11.58 14.14
N TRP A 130 1.11 12.42 13.70
CA TRP A 130 -0.30 12.09 13.55
C TRP A 130 -0.62 11.39 12.22
N GLN A 131 0.29 11.44 11.23
CA GLN A 131 0.02 10.87 9.91
C GLN A 131 -0.18 9.35 9.94
N PRO A 132 0.59 8.55 10.71
CA PRO A 132 0.28 7.13 10.91
C PRO A 132 -1.15 6.87 11.42
N LEU A 133 -1.66 7.73 12.31
CA LEU A 133 -3.05 7.66 12.78
C LEU A 133 -4.04 7.99 11.66
N ALA A 134 -3.75 9.01 10.86
CA ALA A 134 -4.59 9.36 9.71
C ALA A 134 -4.57 8.27 8.62
N TRP A 135 -3.46 7.57 8.44
CA TRP A 135 -3.36 6.47 7.47
C TRP A 135 -4.23 5.27 7.87
N LEU A 136 -4.51 5.07 9.16
CA LEU A 136 -5.41 4.02 9.63
C LEU A 136 -6.85 4.18 9.12
N VAL A 137 -7.27 5.42 8.79
CA VAL A 137 -8.64 5.73 8.34
C VAL A 137 -9.06 4.88 7.16
N TYR A 138 -8.18 4.73 6.16
CA TYR A 138 -8.54 4.01 4.93
C TYR A 138 -8.66 2.48 5.13
N PRO A 139 -7.68 1.77 5.74
CA PRO A 139 -7.85 0.37 6.13
C PRO A 139 -9.04 0.13 7.06
N ALA A 140 -9.31 1.03 8.01
CA ALA A 140 -10.45 0.91 8.91
C ALA A 140 -11.79 1.05 8.16
N ALA A 141 -11.91 2.03 7.27
CA ALA A 141 -13.08 2.19 6.41
C ALA A 141 -13.28 0.96 5.51
N TYR A 142 -12.19 0.42 4.95
CA TYR A 142 -12.23 -0.81 4.16
C TYR A 142 -12.70 -2.02 4.98
N ALA A 143 -12.22 -2.17 6.22
CA ALA A 143 -12.66 -3.24 7.11
C ALA A 143 -14.17 -3.17 7.38
N VAL A 144 -14.72 -1.96 7.60
CA VAL A 144 -16.17 -1.77 7.72
C VAL A 144 -16.91 -2.20 6.46
N VAL A 145 -16.43 -1.79 5.28
CA VAL A 145 -17.01 -2.23 3.99
C VAL A 145 -16.96 -3.75 3.85
N ALA A 146 -15.83 -4.39 4.18
CA ALA A 146 -15.69 -5.84 4.12
C ALA A 146 -16.70 -6.56 5.02
N LEU A 147 -16.87 -6.08 6.27
CA LEU A 147 -17.79 -6.67 7.24
C LEU A 147 -19.27 -6.47 6.87
N VAL A 148 -19.63 -5.28 6.41
CA VAL A 148 -21.04 -4.90 6.19
C VAL A 148 -21.51 -5.35 4.81
N VAL A 149 -20.67 -5.20 3.78
CA VAL A 149 -21.08 -5.37 2.39
C VAL A 149 -20.78 -6.79 1.92
N LEU A 150 -19.55 -7.26 2.08
CA LEU A 150 -19.13 -8.53 1.48
C LEU A 150 -19.71 -9.74 2.21
N ASN A 151 -19.75 -9.70 3.55
CA ASN A 151 -20.30 -10.81 4.32
C ASN A 151 -21.84 -10.89 4.24
N ARG A 152 -22.54 -9.77 4.01
CA ARG A 152 -24.02 -9.76 3.94
C ARG A 152 -24.60 -10.00 2.56
N LEU A 153 -23.85 -9.71 1.48
CA LEU A 153 -24.35 -9.85 0.10
C LEU A 153 -24.18 -11.25 -0.50
N GLY A 154 -23.93 -12.28 0.33
CA GLY A 154 -23.73 -13.67 -0.12
C GLY A 154 -22.49 -13.89 -0.99
N ARG A 155 -21.64 -12.85 -1.13
CA ARG A 155 -20.39 -12.84 -1.87
C ARG A 155 -19.26 -12.66 -0.87
N ARG A 156 -19.04 -13.72 -0.07
CA ARG A 156 -18.07 -13.75 1.04
C ARG A 156 -16.78 -13.06 0.62
N ALA A 157 -16.34 -12.12 1.44
CA ALA A 157 -15.05 -11.49 1.24
C ALA A 157 -13.98 -12.59 1.19
N PRO A 158 -12.89 -12.42 0.42
CA PRO A 158 -11.78 -13.38 0.45
C PRO A 158 -11.08 -13.43 1.83
N TYR A 159 -11.49 -12.58 2.77
CA TYR A 159 -10.92 -12.43 4.10
C TYR A 159 -11.65 -13.32 5.11
N TYR A 160 -11.34 -14.63 5.12
CA TYR A 160 -11.94 -15.58 6.08
C TYR A 160 -11.80 -15.13 7.54
N PHE A 161 -10.70 -14.44 7.87
CA PHE A 161 -10.42 -13.90 9.20
C PHE A 161 -11.31 -12.71 9.62
N LEU A 162 -12.12 -12.17 8.70
CA LEU A 162 -13.14 -11.16 8.97
C LEU A 162 -14.56 -11.74 8.89
N ASP A 163 -14.73 -13.04 8.66
CA ASP A 163 -16.04 -13.68 8.55
C ASP A 163 -16.50 -14.21 9.93
N PRO A 164 -17.51 -13.60 10.58
CA PRO A 164 -17.97 -14.06 11.88
C PRO A 164 -18.57 -15.47 11.85
N ASP A 165 -19.04 -15.95 10.70
CA ASP A 165 -19.58 -17.32 10.56
C ASP A 165 -18.46 -18.37 10.50
N LEU A 166 -17.24 -17.97 10.12
CA LEU A 166 -16.08 -18.87 10.03
C LEU A 166 -15.23 -18.87 11.31
N VAL A 167 -14.97 -17.69 11.88
CA VAL A 167 -14.04 -17.56 13.01
C VAL A 167 -14.70 -17.08 14.31
N GLY A 168 -15.97 -16.69 14.28
CA GLY A 168 -16.70 -16.16 15.43
C GLY A 168 -16.47 -14.66 15.65
N VAL A 169 -17.49 -13.97 16.18
CA VAL A 169 -17.50 -12.51 16.40
C VAL A 169 -16.35 -12.02 17.29
N GLY A 170 -16.05 -12.76 18.37
CA GLY A 170 -14.95 -12.42 19.27
C GLY A 170 -13.59 -12.44 18.57
N THR A 171 -13.33 -13.46 17.75
CA THR A 171 -12.11 -13.57 16.96
C THR A 171 -12.02 -12.48 15.90
N VAL A 172 -13.12 -12.13 15.23
CA VAL A 172 -13.15 -11.00 14.28
C VAL A 172 -12.74 -9.70 14.98
N ALA A 173 -13.25 -9.43 16.18
CA ALA A 173 -12.87 -8.23 16.94
C ALA A 173 -11.37 -8.21 17.27
N VAL A 174 -10.80 -9.34 17.71
CA VAL A 174 -9.35 -9.48 17.95
C VAL A 174 -8.55 -9.27 16.66
N ASN A 175 -8.96 -9.89 15.54
CA ASN A 175 -8.30 -9.77 14.25
C ASN A 175 -8.27 -8.32 13.77
N ILE A 176 -9.36 -7.58 13.90
CA ILE A 176 -9.42 -6.13 13.59
C ILE A 176 -8.45 -5.35 14.48
N GLY A 177 -8.39 -5.66 15.79
CA GLY A 177 -7.45 -5.05 16.72
C GLY A 177 -5.99 -5.30 16.32
N VAL A 178 -5.64 -6.54 15.98
CA VAL A 178 -4.29 -6.92 15.53
C VAL A 178 -3.93 -6.25 14.22
N LEU A 179 -4.85 -6.22 13.23
CA LEU A 179 -4.63 -5.52 11.96
C LEU A 179 -4.45 -4.01 12.17
N GLY A 180 -5.24 -3.39 13.03
CA GLY A 180 -5.10 -1.98 13.40
C GLY A 180 -3.75 -1.69 14.06
N ALA A 181 -3.34 -2.54 15.01
CA ALA A 181 -2.03 -2.44 15.64
C ALA A 181 -0.88 -2.62 14.63
N ALA A 182 -1.00 -3.56 13.68
CA ALA A 182 -0.01 -3.77 12.62
C ALA A 182 0.10 -2.54 11.69
N VAL A 183 -1.04 -1.96 11.29
CA VAL A 183 -1.07 -0.71 10.49
C VAL A 183 -0.35 0.41 11.23
N LEU A 184 -0.66 0.62 12.51
CA LEU A 184 -0.01 1.66 13.31
C LEU A 184 1.49 1.36 13.49
N GLY A 185 1.87 0.12 13.79
CA GLY A 185 3.25 -0.29 13.95
C GLY A 185 4.09 -0.02 12.70
N VAL A 186 3.61 -0.45 11.53
CA VAL A 186 4.27 -0.18 10.23
C VAL A 186 4.28 1.32 9.93
N GLY A 187 3.18 2.03 10.19
CA GLY A 187 3.10 3.48 9.98
C GLY A 187 4.11 4.27 10.81
N TYR A 188 4.24 3.94 12.09
CA TYR A 188 5.24 4.55 12.97
C TYR A 188 6.67 4.13 12.63
N LEU A 189 6.88 2.92 12.11
CA LEU A 189 8.18 2.50 11.57
C LEU A 189 8.56 3.34 10.33
N LEU A 190 7.65 3.52 9.39
CA LEU A 190 7.88 4.37 8.21
C LEU A 190 8.17 5.83 8.62
N LEU A 191 7.46 6.34 9.62
CA LEU A 191 7.73 7.65 10.22
C LEU A 191 9.12 7.72 10.84
N ALA A 192 9.52 6.72 11.62
CA ALA A 192 10.84 6.67 12.25
C ALA A 192 11.95 6.69 11.20
N VAL A 193 11.82 5.85 10.17
CA VAL A 193 12.75 5.80 9.02
C VAL A 193 12.82 7.16 8.31
N ASN A 194 11.69 7.83 8.08
CA ASN A 194 11.68 9.16 7.46
C ASN A 194 12.38 10.22 8.33
N ARG A 195 12.18 10.18 9.66
CA ARG A 195 12.86 11.09 10.59
C ARG A 195 14.36 10.85 10.64
N LEU A 196 14.81 9.60 10.62
CA LEU A 196 16.24 9.26 10.58
C LEU A 196 16.89 9.69 9.27
N ALA A 197 16.14 9.66 8.16
CA ALA A 197 16.62 10.09 6.85
C ALA A 197 16.56 11.62 6.65
N THR A 198 15.83 12.36 7.49
CA THR A 198 15.64 13.81 7.38
C THR A 198 16.20 14.50 8.61
N PRO A 199 17.46 15.00 8.58
CA PRO A 199 18.04 15.71 9.71
C PRO A 199 17.14 16.85 10.17
N ALA A 200 17.03 17.05 11.49
CA ALA A 200 16.41 18.25 12.02
C ALA A 200 17.15 19.45 11.45
N ARG A 201 16.44 20.33 10.74
CA ARG A 201 16.97 21.65 10.43
C ARG A 201 17.06 22.35 11.79
N ILE A 202 18.25 22.35 12.40
CA ILE A 202 18.54 23.23 13.52
C ILE A 202 18.56 24.61 12.89
N ASP A 203 17.42 25.28 12.93
CA ASP A 203 17.38 26.71 12.65
C ASP A 203 18.18 27.36 13.79
N ALA A 204 19.43 27.72 13.48
CA ALA A 204 20.25 28.53 14.37
C ALA A 204 19.51 29.87 14.55
N VAL A 205 19.02 30.08 15.77
CA VAL A 205 18.53 31.38 16.26
C VAL A 205 19.72 32.31 16.43
#